data_AF-A0A7W2LZ86-F1
#
_entry.id   AF-A0A7W2LZ86-F1
#
_cell.length_a   1.000
_cell.length_b   1.000
_cell.length_c   1.000
_cell.angle_alpha   90.00
_cell.angle_beta   90.00
_cell.angle_gamma   90.00
#
_symmetry.space_group_name_H-M   'P 1'
#
loop_
_entity.id
_entity.type
_entity.pdbx_description
1 polymer ?
#
loop_
_entity_poly.entity_id
_entity_poly.type
_entity_poly.pdbx_seq_one_letter_code
_entity_poly.pdbx_strand_id
1 'polypeptide(L)'
;MSGIKPAVTWLLVLAIAVGSAALVYSNGYDQGFALAKAQGDAALDKQGKEHEAELRYMAESAVIGLKKAADELIASQAYGNQLAADLVAKRDELRAVTDKLTGEIQRVTTLYRRALDAQPEPLPPALFTVGFVRVWNSALFGTAAAVAMPSSSSTTSGADATPPGPSAADDLIAGVTRADLLANQIRNGEGYAACRAQLTQLIEWNTRNGRN
;
A
#
# COMPACT_ATOMS: atom_id res chain seq x y z
N MET A 1 82.20 -53.79 -64.55
CA MET A 1 81.30 -53.94 -63.39
C MET A 1 81.77 -53.02 -62.26
N SER A 2 81.31 -51.76 -62.17
CA SER A 2 81.66 -50.87 -61.02
C SER A 2 80.73 -49.66 -60.84
N GLY A 3 79.43 -49.78 -61.13
CA GLY A 3 78.46 -48.66 -60.99
C GLY A 3 77.40 -48.85 -59.88
N ILE A 4 77.27 -50.05 -59.32
CA ILE A 4 76.11 -50.42 -58.49
C ILE A 4 76.29 -50.04 -57.01
N LYS A 5 77.54 -49.99 -56.53
CA LYS A 5 77.84 -49.69 -55.12
C LYS A 5 77.41 -48.27 -54.67
N PRO A 6 77.64 -47.17 -55.42
CA PRO A 6 77.23 -45.85 -54.98
C PRO A 6 75.71 -45.65 -55.02
N ALA A 7 75.02 -46.21 -56.03
CA ALA A 7 73.58 -46.07 -56.18
C ALA A 7 72.80 -46.77 -55.05
N VAL A 8 73.24 -47.97 -54.65
CA VAL A 8 72.64 -48.70 -53.54
C VAL A 8 72.87 -47.97 -52.21
N THR A 9 74.06 -47.39 -51.98
CA THR A 9 74.31 -46.59 -50.78
C THR A 9 73.45 -45.32 -50.74
N TRP A 10 73.25 -44.64 -51.87
CA TRP A 10 72.39 -43.45 -51.92
C TRP A 10 70.91 -43.77 -51.67
N LEU A 11 70.39 -44.89 -52.21
CA LEU A 11 69.02 -45.34 -51.94
C LEU A 11 68.81 -45.72 -50.48
N LEU A 12 69.80 -46.34 -49.84
CA LEU A 12 69.74 -46.69 -48.42
C LEU A 12 69.71 -45.45 -47.53
N VAL A 13 70.54 -44.44 -47.86
CA VAL A 13 70.53 -43.15 -47.17
C VAL A 13 69.19 -42.43 -47.35
N LEU A 14 68.62 -42.45 -48.56
CA LEU A 14 67.31 -41.83 -48.83
C LEU A 14 66.18 -42.54 -48.07
N ALA A 15 66.18 -43.87 -48.01
CA ALA A 15 65.20 -44.65 -47.27
C ALA A 15 65.28 -44.38 -45.76
N ILE A 16 66.49 -44.25 -45.20
CA ILE A 16 66.69 -43.87 -43.79
C ILE A 16 66.20 -42.45 -43.53
N ALA A 17 66.47 -41.50 -44.43
CA ALA A 17 66.04 -40.11 -44.30
C ALA A 17 64.51 -39.95 -44.39
N VAL A 18 63.86 -40.66 -45.32
CA VAL A 18 62.39 -40.64 -45.45
C VAL A 18 61.73 -41.39 -44.29
N GLY A 19 62.30 -42.51 -43.85
CA GLY A 19 61.81 -43.27 -42.70
C GLY A 19 61.91 -42.50 -41.39
N SER A 20 63.01 -41.77 -41.16
CA SER A 20 63.16 -40.92 -39.98
C SER A 20 62.22 -39.71 -40.02
N ALA A 21 62.03 -39.08 -41.20
CA ALA A 21 61.06 -38.00 -41.37
C ALA A 21 59.62 -38.46 -41.11
N ALA A 22 59.24 -39.65 -41.58
CA ALA A 22 57.91 -40.22 -41.35
C ALA A 22 57.66 -40.55 -39.87
N LEU A 23 58.66 -41.11 -39.16
CA LEU A 23 58.58 -41.40 -37.73
C LEU A 23 58.51 -40.13 -36.86
N VAL A 24 59.25 -39.08 -37.24
CA VAL A 24 59.19 -37.78 -36.57
C VAL A 24 57.81 -37.13 -36.79
N TYR A 25 57.24 -37.27 -37.99
CA TYR A 25 55.91 -36.75 -38.31
C TYR A 25 54.79 -37.48 -37.56
N SER A 26 54.83 -38.83 -37.49
CA SER A 26 53.83 -39.60 -36.75
C SER A 26 53.90 -39.34 -35.24
N ASN A 27 55.10 -39.31 -34.66
CA ASN A 27 55.26 -39.04 -33.23
C ASN A 27 54.87 -37.59 -32.89
N GLY A 28 55.15 -36.63 -33.78
CA GLY A 28 54.70 -35.25 -33.63
C GLY A 28 53.18 -35.10 -33.72
N TYR A 29 52.53 -35.86 -34.61
CA TYR A 29 51.07 -35.87 -34.75
C TYR A 29 50.38 -36.43 -33.51
N ASP A 30 50.83 -37.58 -32.99
CA ASP A 30 50.23 -38.19 -31.80
C ASP A 30 50.47 -37.36 -30.53
N GLN A 31 51.66 -36.77 -30.38
CA GLN A 31 51.94 -35.85 -29.28
C GLN A 31 51.12 -34.56 -29.39
N GLY A 32 50.98 -34.01 -30.60
CA GLY A 32 50.14 -32.83 -30.86
C GLY A 32 48.67 -33.10 -30.59
N PHE A 33 48.15 -34.25 -31.01
CA PHE A 33 46.77 -34.66 -30.76
C PHE A 33 46.50 -34.92 -29.28
N ALA A 34 47.41 -35.61 -28.58
CA ALA A 34 47.30 -35.85 -27.14
C ALA A 34 47.33 -34.54 -26.34
N LEU A 35 48.20 -33.60 -26.72
CA LEU A 35 48.28 -32.28 -26.10
C LEU A 35 47.04 -31.43 -26.37
N ALA A 36 46.55 -31.41 -27.62
CA ALA A 36 45.33 -30.71 -27.99
C ALA A 36 44.10 -31.29 -27.25
N LYS A 37 44.02 -32.62 -27.12
CA LYS A 37 42.97 -33.29 -26.35
C LYS A 37 43.03 -32.92 -24.87
N ALA A 38 44.22 -32.98 -24.25
CA ALA A 38 44.39 -32.61 -22.85
C ALA A 38 44.04 -31.13 -22.59
N GLN A 39 44.40 -30.23 -23.50
CA GLN A 39 44.02 -28.81 -23.42
C GLN A 39 42.51 -28.61 -23.60
N GLY A 40 41.88 -29.35 -24.52
CA GLY A 40 40.44 -29.32 -24.73
C GLY A 40 39.66 -29.82 -23.50
N ASP A 41 40.07 -30.96 -22.94
CA ASP A 41 39.46 -31.54 -21.74
C ASP A 41 39.63 -30.60 -20.52
N ALA A 42 40.80 -29.97 -20.37
CA ALA A 42 41.03 -28.98 -19.32
C ALA A 42 40.20 -27.69 -19.51
N ALA A 43 40.01 -27.23 -20.75
CA ALA A 43 39.17 -26.09 -21.06
C ALA A 43 37.69 -26.38 -20.78
N LEU A 44 37.22 -27.58 -21.12
CA LEU A 44 35.85 -28.04 -20.83
C LEU A 44 35.60 -28.16 -19.31
N ASP A 45 36.53 -28.75 -18.56
CA ASP A 45 36.42 -28.84 -17.09
C ASP A 45 36.40 -27.45 -16.44
N LYS A 46 37.26 -26.53 -16.91
CA LYS A 46 37.25 -25.13 -16.45
C LYS A 46 35.92 -24.45 -16.74
N GLN A 47 35.41 -24.57 -17.97
CA GLN A 47 34.14 -23.98 -18.37
C GLN A 47 32.98 -24.57 -17.56
N GLY A 48 32.97 -25.88 -17.31
CA GLY A 48 31.97 -26.54 -16.48
C GLY A 48 31.94 -26.01 -15.05
N LYS A 49 33.12 -25.84 -14.44
CA LYS A 49 33.26 -25.26 -13.09
C LYS A 49 32.82 -23.81 -13.01
N GLU A 50 33.19 -22.98 -13.99
CA GLU A 50 32.77 -21.58 -14.06
C GLU A 50 31.25 -21.47 -14.22
N HIS A 51 30.65 -22.30 -15.07
CA HIS A 51 29.20 -22.34 -15.27
C HIS A 51 28.45 -22.83 -14.03
N GLU A 52 28.95 -23.86 -13.33
CA GLU A 52 28.37 -24.28 -12.04
C GLU A 52 28.46 -23.17 -10.99
N ALA A 53 29.58 -22.46 -10.92
CA ALA A 53 29.74 -21.35 -9.99
C ALA A 53 28.79 -20.19 -10.31
N GLU A 54 28.59 -19.87 -11.58
CA GLU A 54 27.63 -18.87 -12.02
C GLU A 54 26.19 -19.28 -11.70
N LEU A 55 25.80 -20.53 -11.99
CA LEU A 55 24.48 -21.05 -11.63
C LEU A 55 24.23 -21.01 -10.12
N ARG A 56 25.23 -21.37 -9.29
CA ARG A 56 25.14 -21.26 -7.83
C ARG A 56 24.96 -19.81 -7.39
N TYR A 57 25.75 -18.89 -7.94
CA TYR A 57 25.63 -17.46 -7.64
C TYR A 57 24.25 -16.89 -8.01
N MET A 58 23.73 -17.25 -9.19
CA MET A 58 22.38 -16.85 -9.61
C MET A 58 21.30 -17.45 -8.71
N ALA A 59 21.44 -18.71 -8.30
CA ALA A 59 20.50 -19.34 -7.37
C ALA A 59 20.54 -18.69 -5.97
N GLU A 60 21.73 -18.42 -5.43
CA GLU A 60 21.91 -17.78 -4.12
C GLU A 60 21.36 -16.35 -4.12
N SER A 61 21.66 -15.56 -5.16
CA SER A 61 21.14 -14.21 -5.31
C SER A 61 19.62 -14.19 -5.46
N ALA A 62 19.04 -15.14 -6.21
CA ALA A 62 17.60 -15.31 -6.31
C ALA A 62 16.96 -15.66 -4.96
N VAL A 63 17.57 -16.56 -4.18
CA VAL A 63 17.09 -16.92 -2.83
C VAL A 63 17.13 -15.71 -1.89
N ILE A 64 18.22 -14.94 -1.92
CA ILE A 64 18.34 -13.70 -1.12
C ILE A 64 17.27 -12.68 -1.53
N GLY A 65 17.07 -12.49 -2.84
CA GLY A 65 16.05 -11.59 -3.37
C GLY A 65 14.63 -12.00 -2.97
N LEU A 66 14.30 -13.30 -3.09
CA LEU A 66 13.02 -13.85 -2.67
C LEU A 66 12.80 -13.73 -1.17
N LYS A 67 13.83 -13.99 -0.36
CA LYS A 67 13.76 -13.83 1.10
C LYS A 67 13.50 -12.38 1.48
N LYS A 68 14.23 -11.44 0.87
CA LYS A 68 14.01 -10.00 1.10
C LYS A 68 12.59 -9.57 0.73
N ALA A 69 12.09 -10.00 -0.42
CA ALA A 69 10.72 -9.71 -0.85
C ALA A 69 9.67 -10.33 0.08
N ALA A 70 9.91 -11.54 0.59
CA ALA A 70 9.04 -12.20 1.56
C ALA A 70 9.04 -11.46 2.90
N ASP A 71 10.21 -11.06 3.40
CA ASP A 71 10.35 -10.31 4.65
C ASP A 71 9.64 -8.94 4.55
N GLU A 72 9.79 -8.25 3.42
CA GLU A 72 9.11 -6.98 3.13
C GLU A 72 7.59 -7.15 3.06
N LEU A 73 7.11 -8.21 2.40
CA LEU A 73 5.69 -8.54 2.35
C LEU A 73 5.12 -8.82 3.74
N ILE A 74 5.80 -9.63 4.56
CA ILE A 74 5.39 -9.93 5.93
C ILE A 74 5.34 -8.65 6.78
N ALA A 75 6.35 -7.79 6.68
CA ALA A 75 6.39 -6.51 7.39
C ALA A 75 5.23 -5.59 6.97
N SER A 76 4.93 -5.51 5.67
CA SER A 76 3.80 -4.73 5.16
C SER A 76 2.45 -5.26 5.66
N GLN A 77 2.28 -6.59 5.71
CA GLN A 77 1.06 -7.23 6.19
C GLN A 77 0.89 -7.03 7.70
N ALA A 78 1.95 -7.21 8.48
CA ALA A 78 1.92 -6.97 9.92
C ALA A 78 1.54 -5.53 10.23
N TYR A 79 2.10 -4.56 9.50
CA TYR A 79 1.75 -3.16 9.66
C TYR A 79 0.30 -2.87 9.23
N GLY A 80 -0.19 -3.45 8.13
CA GLY A 80 -1.58 -3.32 7.71
C GLY A 80 -2.56 -3.85 8.75
N ASN A 81 -2.25 -5.00 9.36
CA ASN A 81 -3.05 -5.56 10.46
C ASN A 81 -3.03 -4.66 11.69
N GLN A 82 -1.89 -4.10 12.05
CA GLN A 82 -1.78 -3.14 13.15
C GLN A 82 -2.64 -1.91 12.90
N LEU A 83 -2.57 -1.33 11.70
CA LEU A 83 -3.35 -0.15 11.32
C LEU A 83 -4.87 -0.43 11.41
N ALA A 84 -5.29 -1.61 10.94
CA ALA A 84 -6.68 -2.03 11.06
C ALA A 84 -7.13 -2.16 12.53
N ALA A 85 -6.28 -2.73 13.40
CA ALA A 85 -6.55 -2.80 14.83
C ALA A 85 -6.65 -1.40 15.47
N ASP A 86 -5.75 -0.49 15.09
CA ASP A 86 -5.76 0.89 15.56
C ASP A 86 -7.04 1.64 15.13
N LEU A 87 -7.56 1.41 13.92
CA LEU A 87 -8.87 1.97 13.50
C LEU A 87 -10.01 1.46 14.37
N VAL A 88 -10.04 0.17 14.67
CA VAL A 88 -11.09 -0.42 15.50
C VAL A 88 -11.03 0.18 16.90
N ALA A 89 -9.84 0.20 17.51
CA ALA A 89 -9.64 0.81 18.82
C ALA A 89 -10.06 2.29 18.86
N LYS A 90 -9.72 3.07 17.82
CA LYS A 90 -10.15 4.46 17.71
C LYS A 90 -11.66 4.61 17.54
N ARG A 91 -12.32 3.73 16.79
CA ARG A 91 -13.79 3.74 16.68
C ARG A 91 -14.46 3.45 18.03
N ASP A 92 -13.95 2.47 18.78
CA ASP A 92 -14.47 2.12 20.09
C ASP A 92 -14.28 3.26 21.10
N GLU A 93 -13.12 3.92 21.07
CA GLU A 93 -12.84 5.13 21.87
C GLU A 93 -13.85 6.24 21.56
N LEU A 94 -14.05 6.57 20.28
CA LEU A 94 -15.00 7.60 19.85
C LEU A 94 -16.44 7.26 20.22
N ARG A 95 -16.81 5.99 20.17
CA ARG A 95 -18.14 5.53 20.57
C ARG A 95 -18.35 5.64 22.08
N ALA A 96 -17.36 5.27 22.89
CA ALA A 96 -17.41 5.44 24.33
C ALA A 96 -17.55 6.92 24.74
N VAL A 97 -16.83 7.83 24.05
CA VAL A 97 -16.97 9.28 24.23
C VAL A 97 -18.39 9.74 23.86
N THR A 98 -18.91 9.26 22.74
CA THR A 98 -20.26 9.59 22.24
C THR A 98 -21.34 9.14 23.22
N ASP A 99 -21.26 7.91 23.72
CA ASP A 99 -22.21 7.35 24.68
C ASP A 99 -22.20 8.15 25.99
N LYS A 100 -20.99 8.48 26.49
CA LYS A 100 -20.82 9.32 27.68
C LYS A 100 -21.48 10.69 27.48
N LEU A 101 -21.13 11.40 26.40
CA LEU A 101 -21.65 12.75 26.15
C LEU A 101 -23.17 12.74 25.91
N THR A 102 -23.69 11.71 25.24
CA THR A 102 -25.13 11.53 25.03
C THR A 102 -25.86 11.38 26.37
N GLY A 103 -25.29 10.61 27.31
CA GLY A 103 -25.83 10.47 28.67
C GLY A 103 -25.84 11.79 29.47
N GLU A 104 -24.93 12.73 29.16
CA GLU A 104 -24.87 14.03 29.83
C GLU A 104 -25.88 15.05 29.30
N ILE A 105 -26.47 14.84 28.12
CA ILE A 105 -27.38 15.81 27.47
C ILE A 105 -28.52 16.22 28.40
N GLN A 106 -29.22 15.25 29.01
CA GLN A 106 -30.35 15.55 29.89
C GLN A 106 -29.93 16.36 31.12
N ARG A 107 -28.75 16.07 31.68
CA ARG A 107 -28.19 16.80 32.83
C ARG A 107 -27.93 18.26 32.52
N VAL A 108 -27.47 18.58 31.30
CA VAL A 108 -27.06 19.95 30.91
C VAL A 108 -28.16 20.75 30.21
N THR A 109 -29.30 20.14 29.89
CA THR A 109 -30.39 20.81 29.14
C THR A 109 -31.67 21.04 29.95
N THR A 110 -31.74 20.54 31.19
CA THR A 110 -32.95 20.60 32.02
C THR A 110 -32.92 21.70 33.07
N LEU A 111 -31.78 21.90 33.75
CA LEU A 111 -31.65 22.80 34.89
C LEU A 111 -30.49 23.78 34.71
N TYR A 112 -30.61 24.99 35.26
CA TYR A 112 -29.49 25.92 35.48
C TYR A 112 -29.47 26.45 36.91
N ARG A 113 -28.34 27.02 37.32
CA ARG A 113 -28.22 27.81 38.55
C ARG A 113 -27.69 29.18 38.18
N ARG A 114 -28.22 30.24 38.82
CA ARG A 114 -27.80 31.63 38.58
C ARG A 114 -26.47 31.99 39.26
N ALA A 115 -26.18 31.32 40.37
CA ALA A 115 -24.94 31.41 41.14
C ALA A 115 -24.59 30.02 41.69
N LEU A 116 -23.34 29.82 42.12
CA LEU A 116 -22.84 28.50 42.54
C LEU A 116 -23.57 27.96 43.79
N ASP A 117 -23.99 28.86 44.67
CA ASP A 117 -24.73 28.62 45.90
C ASP A 117 -26.27 28.64 45.71
N ALA A 118 -26.76 29.00 44.52
CA ALA A 118 -28.18 29.03 44.23
C ALA A 118 -28.78 27.63 43.99
N GLN A 119 -30.06 27.48 44.29
CA GLN A 119 -30.82 26.28 43.94
C GLN A 119 -30.98 26.14 42.41
N PRO A 120 -31.07 24.91 41.87
CA PRO A 120 -31.25 24.72 40.44
C PRO A 120 -32.69 25.05 40.05
N GLU A 121 -32.83 25.81 38.97
CA GLU A 121 -34.09 26.23 38.37
C GLU A 121 -34.26 25.57 36.98
N PRO A 122 -35.49 25.32 36.53
CA PRO A 122 -35.75 24.83 35.17
C PRO A 122 -35.22 25.78 34.11
N LEU A 123 -34.58 25.22 33.09
CA LEU A 123 -33.98 25.99 31.99
C LEU A 123 -35.09 26.57 31.08
N PRO A 124 -35.17 27.90 30.86
CA PRO A 124 -36.19 28.51 30.00
C PRO A 124 -36.14 27.94 28.57
N PRO A 125 -37.28 27.58 27.94
CA PRO A 125 -37.31 26.88 26.66
C PRO A 125 -36.50 27.62 25.59
N ALA A 126 -35.61 26.92 24.89
CA ALA A 126 -34.97 27.47 23.70
C ALA A 126 -35.91 27.27 22.51
N LEU A 127 -36.18 28.35 21.79
CA LEU A 127 -37.02 28.34 20.61
C LEU A 127 -36.14 28.57 19.39
N PHE A 128 -36.10 27.57 18.51
CA PHE A 128 -35.39 27.66 17.23
C PHE A 128 -36.40 27.78 16.10
N THR A 129 -36.15 28.72 15.19
CA THR A 129 -37.04 28.96 14.05
C THR A 129 -36.77 27.98 12.91
N VAL A 130 -37.72 27.85 11.98
CA VAL A 130 -37.54 27.05 10.75
C VAL A 130 -36.38 27.59 9.93
N GLY A 131 -36.19 28.91 9.87
CA GLY A 131 -35.04 29.54 9.21
C GLY A 131 -33.70 29.15 9.85
N PHE A 132 -33.64 29.08 11.19
CA PHE A 132 -32.46 28.59 11.89
C PHE A 132 -32.11 27.15 11.45
N VAL A 133 -33.10 26.25 11.44
CA VAL A 133 -32.89 24.85 11.07
C VAL A 133 -32.53 24.70 9.60
N ARG A 134 -33.12 25.52 8.72
CA ARG A 134 -32.79 25.56 7.28
C ARG A 134 -31.32 25.91 7.07
N VAL A 135 -30.82 26.98 7.71
CA VAL A 135 -29.41 27.39 7.63
C VAL A 135 -28.50 26.32 8.22
N TRP A 136 -28.89 25.75 9.36
CA TRP A 136 -28.13 24.68 10.03
C TRP A 136 -27.97 23.44 9.15
N ASN A 137 -29.05 22.95 8.53
CA ASN A 137 -29.01 21.82 7.61
C ASN A 137 -28.18 22.14 6.37
N SER A 138 -28.35 23.34 5.80
CA SER A 138 -27.57 23.79 4.64
C SER A 138 -26.07 23.74 4.93
N ALA A 139 -25.66 24.13 6.14
CA ALA A 139 -24.27 24.04 6.60
C ALA A 139 -23.81 22.58 6.79
N LEU A 140 -24.65 21.69 7.31
CA LEU A 140 -24.31 20.26 7.49
C LEU A 140 -24.05 19.55 6.16
N PHE A 141 -24.87 19.81 5.15
CA PHE A 141 -24.78 19.11 3.86
C PHE A 141 -23.87 19.83 2.86
N GLY A 142 -23.38 21.03 3.18
CA GLY A 142 -22.54 21.82 2.28
C GLY A 142 -23.28 22.31 1.04
N THR A 143 -24.58 22.53 1.13
CA THR A 143 -25.44 22.92 0.02
C THR A 143 -26.12 24.25 0.28
N ALA A 144 -26.09 25.17 -0.68
CA ALA A 144 -26.88 26.41 -0.61
C ALA A 144 -28.38 26.17 -0.90
N ALA A 145 -28.73 24.99 -1.40
CA ALA A 145 -30.11 24.58 -1.53
C ALA A 145 -30.70 24.33 -0.14
N ALA A 146 -31.82 24.98 0.17
CA ALA A 146 -32.56 24.74 1.39
C ALA A 146 -32.96 23.27 1.46
N VAL A 147 -32.33 22.50 2.37
CA VAL A 147 -32.79 21.15 2.69
C VAL A 147 -34.09 21.30 3.46
N ALA A 148 -35.20 21.13 2.74
CA ALA A 148 -36.54 21.25 3.30
C ALA A 148 -36.68 20.31 4.51
N MET A 149 -37.22 20.82 5.61
CA MET A 149 -37.75 19.97 6.66
C MET A 149 -38.82 19.06 6.03
N PRO A 150 -38.90 17.77 6.41
CA PRO A 150 -40.02 16.93 6.01
C PRO A 150 -41.29 17.52 6.61
N SER A 151 -41.97 18.36 5.84
CA SER A 151 -43.28 18.90 6.17
C SER A 151 -44.34 17.88 5.78
N SER A 152 -45.33 17.66 6.65
CA SER A 152 -46.51 16.83 6.38
C SER A 152 -47.46 17.43 5.35
N SER A 153 -47.14 18.59 4.77
CA SER A 153 -47.92 19.24 3.72
C SER A 153 -47.12 19.28 2.42
N SER A 154 -47.68 18.62 1.41
CA SER A 154 -47.21 18.50 0.04
C SER A 154 -46.42 19.70 -0.47
N THR A 155 -45.16 19.50 -0.85
CA THR A 155 -44.51 20.40 -1.81
C THR A 155 -43.58 19.59 -2.70
N THR A 156 -43.63 19.92 -3.98
CA THR A 156 -43.17 19.18 -5.14
C THR A 156 -41.70 18.76 -5.04
N SER A 157 -41.45 17.46 -4.87
CA SER A 157 -40.12 16.87 -4.96
C SER A 157 -39.74 16.68 -6.43
N GLY A 158 -38.82 17.51 -6.92
CA GLY A 158 -38.26 17.42 -8.28
C GLY A 158 -36.90 18.10 -8.36
N ALA A 159 -36.03 17.60 -9.26
CA ALA A 159 -34.66 18.09 -9.44
C ALA A 159 -34.54 19.58 -9.86
N ASP A 160 -35.66 20.19 -10.27
CA ASP A 160 -35.78 21.62 -10.66
C ASP A 160 -36.44 22.50 -9.57
N ALA A 161 -36.67 21.98 -8.36
CA ALA A 161 -37.22 22.78 -7.28
C ALA A 161 -36.21 23.87 -6.87
N THR A 162 -36.50 25.12 -7.23
CA THR A 162 -35.75 26.28 -6.72
C THR A 162 -35.76 26.25 -5.20
N PRO A 163 -34.59 26.27 -4.54
CA PRO A 163 -34.55 26.20 -3.09
C PRO A 163 -35.30 27.40 -2.51
N PRO A 164 -36.25 27.18 -1.58
CA PRO A 164 -36.96 28.29 -0.95
C PRO A 164 -35.96 29.22 -0.26
N GLY A 165 -35.95 30.49 -0.71
CA GLY A 165 -35.23 31.57 -0.06
C GLY A 165 -35.86 31.95 1.29
N PRO A 166 -35.26 32.90 2.03
CA PRO A 166 -35.85 33.39 3.27
C PRO A 166 -37.29 33.85 3.04
N SER A 167 -38.21 33.38 3.87
CA SER A 167 -39.65 33.65 3.76
C SER A 167 -40.27 33.83 5.14
N ALA A 168 -41.50 34.33 5.23
CA ALA A 168 -42.23 34.41 6.51
C ALA A 168 -42.41 33.04 7.20
N ALA A 169 -42.27 31.93 6.47
CA ALA A 169 -42.27 30.59 7.07
C ALA A 169 -41.00 30.32 7.90
N ASP A 170 -39.89 31.02 7.64
CA ASP A 170 -38.65 30.90 8.41
C ASP A 170 -38.80 31.39 9.86
N ASP A 171 -39.79 32.23 10.15
CA ASP A 171 -40.06 32.78 11.49
C ASP A 171 -40.86 31.81 12.37
N LEU A 172 -41.42 30.73 11.80
CA LEU A 172 -42.15 29.71 12.55
C LEU A 172 -41.21 28.94 13.49
N ILE A 173 -41.72 28.47 14.63
CA ILE A 173 -40.95 27.63 15.55
C ILE A 173 -40.85 26.20 14.99
N ALA A 174 -39.63 25.67 14.87
CA ALA A 174 -39.36 24.38 14.25
C ALA A 174 -39.53 23.17 15.19
N GLY A 175 -39.73 23.40 16.49
CA GLY A 175 -39.85 22.35 17.50
C GLY A 175 -38.55 21.62 17.85
N VAL A 176 -37.41 22.04 17.30
CA VAL A 176 -36.08 21.56 17.69
C VAL A 176 -35.74 22.01 19.10
N THR A 177 -35.15 21.14 19.92
CA THR A 177 -34.77 21.44 21.30
C THR A 177 -33.25 21.58 21.46
N ARG A 178 -32.80 22.09 22.62
CA ARG A 178 -31.36 22.13 22.96
C ARG A 178 -30.74 20.73 23.01
N ALA A 179 -31.53 19.74 23.42
CA ALA A 179 -31.10 18.35 23.47
C ALA A 179 -30.86 17.81 22.06
N ASP A 180 -31.71 18.16 21.09
CA ASP A 180 -31.54 17.77 19.69
C ASP A 180 -30.28 18.41 19.07
N LEU A 181 -30.01 19.69 19.37
CA LEU A 181 -28.77 20.35 18.93
C LEU A 181 -27.52 19.62 19.43
N LEU A 182 -27.47 19.33 20.74
CA LEU A 182 -26.32 18.66 21.34
C LEU A 182 -26.19 17.22 20.83
N ALA A 183 -27.29 16.48 20.71
CA ALA A 183 -27.30 15.13 20.18
C ALA A 183 -26.77 15.10 18.73
N ASN A 184 -27.20 16.04 17.90
CA ASN A 184 -26.71 16.16 16.53
C ASN A 184 -25.21 16.52 16.50
N GLN A 185 -24.76 17.47 17.32
CA GLN A 185 -23.34 17.86 17.37
C GLN A 185 -22.44 16.71 17.84
N ILE A 186 -22.86 15.97 18.86
CA ILE A 186 -22.12 14.81 19.37
C ILE A 186 -21.98 13.74 18.28
N ARG A 187 -23.09 13.37 17.62
CA ARG A 187 -23.09 12.36 16.56
C ARG A 187 -22.25 12.76 15.34
N ASN A 188 -22.35 14.02 14.90
CA ASN A 188 -21.52 14.51 13.80
C ASN A 188 -20.05 14.60 14.21
N GLY A 189 -19.76 15.00 15.45
CA GLY A 189 -18.40 15.01 16.01
C GLY A 189 -17.73 13.64 15.95
N GLU A 190 -18.45 12.58 16.32
CA GLU A 190 -17.99 11.19 16.19
C GLU A 190 -17.61 10.87 14.73
N GLY A 191 -18.52 11.15 13.80
CA GLY A 191 -18.31 10.89 12.36
C GLY A 191 -17.10 11.64 11.79
N TYR A 192 -16.95 12.92 12.10
CA TYR A 192 -15.82 13.73 11.64
C TYR A 192 -14.50 13.27 12.24
N ALA A 193 -14.48 12.88 13.52
CA ALA A 193 -13.29 12.33 14.15
C ALA A 193 -12.90 10.98 13.55
N ALA A 194 -13.88 10.10 13.29
CA ALA A 194 -13.66 8.80 12.66
C ALA A 194 -13.12 8.94 11.22
N CYS A 195 -13.67 9.87 10.44
CA CYS A 195 -13.18 10.17 9.09
C CYS A 195 -11.74 10.69 9.12
N ARG A 196 -11.43 11.62 10.03
CA ARG A 196 -10.07 12.16 10.20
C ARG A 196 -9.07 11.06 10.56
N ALA A 197 -9.42 10.19 11.49
CA ALA A 197 -8.56 9.06 11.87
C ALA A 197 -8.27 8.13 10.68
N GLN A 198 -9.29 7.80 9.88
CA GLN A 198 -9.12 6.98 8.67
C GLN A 198 -8.22 7.66 7.64
N LEU A 199 -8.41 8.96 7.38
CA LEU A 199 -7.59 9.70 6.43
C LEU A 199 -6.13 9.80 6.89
N THR A 200 -5.89 10.09 8.17
CA THR A 200 -4.53 10.11 8.74
C THR A 200 -3.83 8.78 8.53
N GLN A 201 -4.50 7.68 8.86
CA GLN A 201 -3.92 6.34 8.71
C GLN A 201 -3.69 5.94 7.25
N LEU A 202 -4.58 6.34 6.33
CA LEU A 202 -4.38 6.14 4.90
C LEU A 202 -3.16 6.91 4.38
N ILE A 203 -2.95 8.15 4.84
CA ILE A 203 -1.79 8.96 4.49
C ILE A 203 -0.50 8.31 5.01
N GLU A 204 -0.49 7.84 6.26
CA GLU A 204 0.65 7.13 6.84
C GLU A 204 0.97 5.85 6.07
N TRP A 205 -0.06 5.06 5.74
CA TRP A 205 0.07 3.86 4.92
C TRP A 205 0.69 4.15 3.55
N ASN A 206 0.18 5.13 2.80
CA ASN A 206 0.70 5.47 1.48
C ASN A 206 2.12 6.05 1.53
N THR A 207 2.41 6.87 2.53
CA THR A 207 3.75 7.46 2.72
C THR A 207 4.80 6.37 2.99
N ARG A 208 4.46 5.35 3.79
CA ARG A 208 5.38 4.25 4.10
C ARG A 208 5.54 3.25 2.94
N ASN A 209 4.49 3.00 2.17
CA ASN A 209 4.52 2.04 1.06
C ASN A 209 4.89 2.66 -0.30
N GLY A 210 5.32 3.93 -0.33
CA GLY A 210 5.85 4.58 -1.54
C GLY A 210 4.86 4.74 -2.70
N ARG A 211 3.55 4.79 -2.43
CA ARG A 211 2.50 4.94 -3.46
C ARG A 211 2.07 6.40 -3.68
N ASN A 212 2.98 7.34 -3.45
CA ASN A 212 2.78 8.77 -3.70
C ASN A 212 3.62 9.23 -4.90
#